data_AF-A0A3Q0IWI0-F1
#
_entry.id   AF-A0A3Q0IWI0-F1
#
_cell.length_a   1.000
_cell.length_b   1.000
_cell.length_c   1.000
_cell.angle_alpha   90.00
_cell.angle_beta   90.00
_cell.angle_gamma   90.00
#
_symmetry.space_group_name_H-M   'P 1'
#
loop_
_entity.id
_entity.type
_entity.pdbx_description
1 polymer ?
#
loop_
_entity_poly.entity_id
_entity_poly.type
_entity_poly.pdbx_seq_one_letter_code
_entity_poly.pdbx_strand_id
1 'polypeptide(L)'
;MISLCLYQIVVSPNKLSPLRYFKFITEFIAITMEYFIICNCSEIMDDCNGLMRSALMNCGWDKCSTSLRRDLCFLWRRVQRSNHLRFYNGAVILSRLFFLQVVKVAYTFTNFMRLKSSHG
;
A
#
# COMPACT_ATOMS: atom_id res chain seq x y z
N MET A 1 3.06 -8.69 12.23
CA MET A 1 2.52 -7.77 13.28
C MET A 1 1.00 -7.70 13.24
N ILE A 2 0.38 -7.24 12.13
CA ILE A 2 -1.09 -7.15 11.98
C ILE A 2 -1.82 -8.45 12.39
N SER A 3 -1.37 -9.59 11.88
CA SER A 3 -1.95 -10.91 12.19
C SER A 3 -1.83 -11.34 13.66
N LEU A 4 -0.76 -10.93 14.34
CA LEU A 4 -0.51 -11.23 15.76
C LEU A 4 -1.37 -10.35 16.66
N CYS A 5 -1.49 -9.06 16.35
CA CYS A 5 -2.40 -8.16 17.05
C CYS A 5 -3.86 -8.62 16.91
N LEU A 6 -4.28 -8.96 15.67
CA LEU A 6 -5.62 -9.48 15.40
C LEU A 6 -5.88 -10.80 16.16
N TYR A 7 -4.90 -11.70 16.19
CA TYR A 7 -4.98 -12.96 16.95
C TYR A 7 -5.16 -12.73 18.45
N GLN A 8 -4.37 -11.84 19.07
CA GLN A 8 -4.47 -11.59 20.52
C GLN A 8 -5.79 -10.93 20.91
N ILE A 9 -6.32 -10.05 20.06
CA ILE A 9 -7.65 -9.43 20.25
C ILE A 9 -8.76 -10.48 20.17
N VAL A 10 -8.71 -11.38 19.18
CA VAL A 10 -9.81 -12.32 18.89
C VAL A 10 -9.82 -13.55 19.79
N VAL A 11 -8.66 -14.14 20.09
CA VAL A 11 -8.58 -15.44 20.79
C VAL A 11 -8.49 -15.30 22.30
N SER A 12 -8.00 -14.17 22.82
CA SER A 12 -7.77 -14.00 24.26
C SER A 12 -8.46 -12.78 24.90
N PRO A 13 -9.69 -12.37 24.52
CA PRO A 13 -10.31 -11.16 25.06
C PRO A 13 -10.46 -11.19 26.59
N ASN A 14 -10.72 -12.36 27.18
CA ASN A 14 -10.93 -12.53 28.63
C ASN A 14 -9.65 -12.86 29.43
N LYS A 15 -8.51 -13.09 28.76
CA LYS A 15 -7.23 -13.42 29.42
C LYS A 15 -6.28 -12.22 29.52
N LEU A 16 -6.61 -11.10 28.88
CA LEU A 16 -5.79 -9.88 28.89
C LEU A 16 -6.36 -8.83 29.83
N SER A 17 -5.47 -8.08 30.48
CA SER A 17 -5.87 -6.89 31.23
C SER A 17 -6.44 -5.82 30.28
N PRO A 18 -7.41 -5.00 30.74
CA PRO A 18 -8.05 -3.98 29.89
C PRO A 18 -7.06 -3.04 29.20
N LEU A 19 -6.00 -2.64 29.92
CA LEU A 19 -4.93 -1.81 29.41
C LEU A 19 -4.15 -2.46 28.26
N ARG A 20 -3.87 -3.77 28.35
CA ARG A 20 -3.18 -4.49 27.28
C ARG A 20 -4.08 -4.64 26.07
N TYR A 21 -5.35 -4.94 26.27
CA TYR A 21 -6.33 -5.04 25.19
C TYR A 21 -6.44 -3.72 24.40
N PHE A 22 -6.55 -2.59 25.10
CA PHE A 22 -6.54 -1.27 24.48
C PHE A 22 -5.27 -1.02 23.66
N LYS A 23 -4.09 -1.32 24.24
CA LYS A 23 -2.81 -1.19 23.54
C LYS A 23 -2.77 -1.97 22.23
N PHE A 24 -3.26 -3.22 22.22
CA PHE A 24 -3.27 -4.03 21.00
C PHE A 24 -4.24 -3.50 19.93
N ILE A 25 -5.38 -2.93 20.32
CA ILE A 25 -6.30 -2.28 19.39
C ILE A 25 -5.64 -1.05 18.77
N THR A 26 -5.06 -0.17 19.59
CA THR A 26 -4.39 1.03 19.09
C THR A 26 -3.25 0.69 18.15
N GLU A 27 -2.42 -0.30 18.50
CA GLU A 27 -1.33 -0.78 17.65
C GLU A 27 -1.85 -1.34 16.32
N PHE A 28 -2.93 -2.14 16.37
CA PHE A 28 -3.55 -2.68 15.16
C PHE A 28 -4.06 -1.59 14.22
N ILE A 29 -4.74 -0.57 14.77
CA ILE A 29 -5.24 0.55 13.98
C ILE A 29 -4.07 1.36 13.40
N ALA A 30 -3.06 1.68 14.21
CA ALA A 30 -1.90 2.46 13.80
C ALA A 30 -1.17 1.79 12.63
N ILE A 31 -0.81 0.50 12.77
CA ILE A 31 -0.12 -0.24 11.71
C ILE A 31 -0.99 -0.34 10.45
N THR A 32 -2.29 -0.59 10.60
CA THR A 32 -3.19 -0.67 9.44
C THR A 32 -3.26 0.66 8.70
N MET A 33 -3.33 1.77 9.42
CA MET A 33 -3.32 3.11 8.85
C MET A 33 -2.00 3.44 8.16
N GLU A 34 -0.85 3.12 8.77
CA GLU A 34 0.47 3.31 8.15
C GLU A 34 0.59 2.57 6.82
N TYR A 35 0.21 1.29 6.79
CA TYR A 35 0.21 0.50 5.56
C TYR A 35 -0.73 1.07 4.50
N PHE A 36 -1.93 1.52 4.91
CA PHE A 36 -2.88 2.16 4.00
C PHE A 36 -2.32 3.45 3.41
N ILE A 37 -1.78 4.34 4.24
CA ILE A 37 -1.21 5.64 3.82
C ILE A 37 -0.09 5.41 2.82
N ILE A 38 0.85 4.51 3.11
CA ILE A 38 1.98 4.22 2.22
C ILE A 38 1.50 3.68 0.86
N CYS A 39 0.56 2.73 0.87
CA CYS A 39 0.00 2.18 -0.38
C CYS A 39 -0.79 3.25 -1.16
N ASN A 40 -1.53 4.12 -0.47
CA ASN A 40 -2.28 5.20 -1.09
C ASN A 40 -1.37 6.28 -1.69
N CYS A 41 -0.29 6.66 -1.00
CA CYS A 41 0.72 7.56 -1.54
C CYS A 41 1.40 7.00 -2.79
N SER A 42 1.71 5.70 -2.80
CA SER A 42 2.27 5.01 -3.97
C SER A 42 1.32 5.06 -5.18
N GLU A 43 0.01 4.95 -4.94
CA GLU A 43 -1.01 5.03 -5.98
C GLU A 43 -1.17 6.46 -6.51
N ILE A 44 -1.26 7.45 -5.61
CA ILE A 44 -1.29 8.86 -5.99
C ILE A 44 -0.06 9.22 -6.83
N MET A 45 1.12 8.69 -6.50
CA MET A 45 2.33 8.94 -7.27
C MET A 45 2.25 8.37 -8.69
N ASP A 46 1.66 7.19 -8.87
CA ASP A 46 1.44 6.61 -10.21
C ASP A 46 0.35 7.36 -10.98
N ASP A 47 -0.74 7.77 -10.30
CA ASP A 47 -1.81 8.60 -10.87
C ASP A 47 -1.27 9.96 -11.35
N CYS A 48 -0.45 10.64 -10.54
CA CYS A 48 0.22 11.88 -10.93
C CYS A 48 1.12 11.69 -12.15
N ASN A 49 1.81 10.55 -12.23
CA ASN A 49 2.63 10.21 -13.40
C ASN A 49 1.75 10.00 -14.65
N GLY A 50 0.58 9.36 -14.51
CA GLY A 50 -0.43 9.23 -15.56
C GLY A 50 -1.00 10.58 -16.03
N LEU A 51 -1.27 11.50 -15.09
CA LEU A 51 -1.69 12.87 -15.40
C LEU A 51 -0.59 13.64 -16.15
N MET A 52 0.66 13.51 -15.72
CA MET A 52 1.80 14.12 -16.38
C MET A 52 1.98 13.61 -17.81
N ARG A 53 1.77 12.31 -18.04
CA ARG A 53 1.78 11.71 -19.39
C ARG A 53 0.71 12.34 -20.28
N SER A 54 -0.50 12.47 -19.74
CA SER A 54 -1.63 13.05 -20.46
C SER A 54 -1.40 14.53 -20.77
N ALA A 55 -0.84 15.29 -19.82
CA ALA A 55 -0.49 16.69 -20.00
C ALA A 55 0.59 16.89 -21.07
N LEU A 56 1.65 16.07 -21.06
CA LEU A 56 2.70 16.11 -22.09
C LEU A 56 2.16 15.79 -23.49
N MET A 57 1.13 14.98 -23.57
CA MET A 57 0.54 14.57 -24.85
C MET A 57 -0.33 15.67 -25.45
N ASN A 58 -0.94 16.49 -24.57
CA ASN A 58 -1.83 17.58 -24.92
C ASN A 58 -1.15 18.96 -24.93
N CYS A 59 0.16 19.06 -24.66
CA CYS A 59 0.84 20.36 -24.51
C CYS A 59 1.18 21.07 -25.84
N GLY A 60 0.79 20.51 -26.99
CA GLY A 60 1.12 21.08 -28.30
C GLY A 60 2.64 21.10 -28.55
N TRP A 61 3.30 19.96 -28.31
CA TRP A 61 4.75 19.80 -28.44
C TRP A 61 5.29 20.19 -29.83
N ASP A 62 4.43 20.13 -30.84
CA ASP A 62 4.66 20.58 -32.22
C ASP A 62 4.84 22.11 -32.34
N LYS A 63 4.45 22.90 -31.35
CA LYS A 63 4.63 24.37 -31.34
C LYS A 63 5.82 24.82 -30.50
N CYS A 64 6.44 23.91 -29.76
CA CYS A 64 7.57 24.20 -28.89
C CYS A 64 8.89 24.36 -29.67
N SER A 65 9.83 25.12 -29.08
CA SER A 65 11.19 25.24 -29.60
C SER A 65 11.94 23.89 -29.58
N THR A 66 12.96 23.74 -30.43
CA THR A 66 13.69 22.48 -30.60
C THR A 66 14.36 21.99 -29.31
N SER A 67 14.84 22.92 -28.47
CA SER A 67 15.39 22.60 -27.15
C SER A 67 14.31 22.03 -26.22
N LEU A 68 13.17 22.72 -26.12
CA LEU A 68 12.06 22.30 -25.27
C LEU A 68 11.47 20.96 -25.71
N ARG A 69 11.35 20.72 -27.02
CA ARG A 69 10.93 19.41 -27.56
C ARG A 69 11.84 18.28 -27.11
N ARG A 70 13.15 18.51 -27.06
CA ARG A 70 14.12 17.50 -26.60
C ARG A 70 13.90 17.17 -25.13
N ASP A 71 13.70 18.20 -24.30
CA ASP A 71 13.47 18.04 -22.86
C ASP A 71 12.12 17.36 -22.59
N LEU A 72 11.08 17.72 -23.32
CA LEU A 72 9.77 17.04 -23.29
C LEU A 72 9.89 15.56 -23.67
N CYS A 73 10.72 15.23 -24.67
CA CYS A 73 10.95 13.84 -25.08
C CYS A 73 11.66 13.03 -23.98
N PHE A 74 12.63 13.62 -23.28
CA PHE A 74 13.27 12.98 -22.12
C PHE A 74 12.27 12.77 -20.97
N LEU A 75 11.46 13.77 -20.67
CA LEU A 75 10.46 13.69 -19.61
C LEU A 75 9.39 12.64 -19.94
N TRP A 76 8.92 12.62 -21.19
CA TRP A 76 8.00 11.61 -21.71
C TRP A 76 8.50 10.18 -21.47
N ARG A 77 9.76 9.90 -21.84
CA ARG A 77 10.38 8.58 -21.65
C ARG A 77 10.48 8.18 -20.18
N ARG A 78 10.68 9.13 -19.27
CA ARG A 78 10.72 8.86 -17.83
C ARG A 78 9.33 8.54 -17.27
N VAL A 79 8.34 9.31 -17.69
CA VAL A 79 6.94 9.21 -17.24
C VAL A 79 6.24 7.95 -17.79
N GLN A 80 6.72 7.38 -18.90
CA GLN A 80 6.18 6.14 -19.47
C GLN A 80 6.31 4.90 -18.56
N ARG A 81 7.24 4.89 -17.60
CA ARG A 81 7.37 3.79 -16.64
C ARG A 81 6.41 4.02 -15.48
N SER A 82 5.68 2.98 -15.08
CA SER A 82 4.88 3.01 -13.84
C SER A 82 5.80 3.36 -12.67
N ASN A 83 5.35 4.33 -11.88
CA ASN A 83 6.10 4.93 -10.79
C ASN A 83 5.59 4.45 -9.44
N HIS A 84 4.90 3.31 -9.38
CA HIS A 84 4.57 2.68 -8.11
C HIS A 84 5.84 2.45 -7.28
N LEU A 85 5.74 2.65 -5.96
CA LEU A 85 6.78 2.30 -5.03
C LEU A 85 6.99 0.78 -5.03
N ARG A 86 8.20 0.37 -5.41
CA ARG A 86 8.64 -1.02 -5.50
C ARG A 86 9.65 -1.32 -4.41
N PHE A 87 9.42 -2.39 -3.66
CA PHE A 87 10.33 -2.92 -2.66
C PHE A 87 10.89 -4.28 -3.11
N TYR A 88 12.02 -4.70 -2.53
CA TYR A 88 12.68 -5.97 -2.83
C TYR A 88 12.91 -6.20 -4.33
N ASN A 89 13.57 -5.24 -4.99
CA ASN A 89 13.88 -5.31 -6.42
C ASN A 89 12.64 -5.52 -7.32
N GLY A 90 11.46 -5.06 -6.90
CA GLY A 90 10.21 -5.18 -7.65
C GLY A 90 9.32 -6.36 -7.25
N ALA A 91 9.71 -7.18 -6.28
CA ALA A 91 8.88 -8.28 -5.78
C ALA A 91 7.61 -7.79 -5.07
N VAL A 92 7.66 -6.60 -4.45
CA VAL A 92 6.50 -6.00 -3.78
C VAL A 92 6.18 -4.66 -4.42
N ILE A 93 4.97 -4.55 -4.97
CA ILE A 93 4.42 -3.31 -5.52
C ILE A 93 3.42 -2.78 -4.50
N LEU A 94 3.74 -1.67 -3.86
CA LEU A 94 2.84 -1.02 -2.92
C LEU A 94 1.68 -0.43 -3.70
N SER A 95 0.54 -1.07 -3.59
CA SER A 95 -0.71 -0.73 -4.26
C SER A 95 -1.85 -0.98 -3.28
N ARG A 96 -3.03 -0.43 -3.58
CA ARG A 96 -4.24 -0.73 -2.79
C ARG A 96 -4.55 -2.23 -2.79
N LEU A 97 -4.24 -2.93 -3.88
CA LEU A 97 -4.36 -4.39 -3.99
C LEU A 97 -3.43 -5.12 -3.02
N PHE A 98 -2.18 -4.68 -2.91
CA PHE A 98 -1.23 -5.26 -1.96
C PHE A 98 -1.71 -5.10 -0.51
N PHE A 99 -2.21 -3.91 -0.15
CA PHE A 99 -2.81 -3.69 1.17
C PHE A 99 -3.95 -4.68 1.47
N LEU A 100 -4.88 -4.85 0.52
CA LEU A 100 -6.00 -5.80 0.68
C LEU A 100 -5.50 -7.25 0.83
N GLN A 101 -4.47 -7.65 0.10
CA GLN A 101 -3.85 -8.97 0.25
C GLN A 101 -3.27 -9.16 1.66
N VAL A 102 -2.56 -8.17 2.20
CA VAL A 102 -2.00 -8.22 3.55
C VAL A 102 -3.11 -8.37 4.60
N VAL A 103 -4.19 -7.57 4.49
CA VAL A 103 -5.35 -7.66 5.40
C VAL A 103 -6.03 -9.03 5.29
N LYS A 104 -6.22 -9.54 4.08
CA LYS A 104 -6.82 -10.86 3.83
C LYS A 104 -5.98 -11.98 4.45
N VAL A 105 -4.67 -11.97 4.25
CA VAL A 105 -3.75 -12.93 4.85
C VAL A 105 -3.80 -12.87 6.38
N ALA A 106 -3.83 -11.67 6.96
CA ALA A 106 -3.93 -11.51 8.41
C ALA A 106 -5.24 -12.12 8.96
N TYR A 107 -6.37 -11.85 8.29
CA TYR A 107 -7.66 -12.41 8.67
C TYR A 107 -7.72 -13.94 8.52
N THR A 108 -7.27 -14.49 7.39
CA THR A 108 -7.21 -15.94 7.15
C THR A 108 -6.33 -16.63 8.18
N PHE A 109 -5.17 -16.05 8.50
CA PHE A 109 -4.28 -16.57 9.54
C PHE A 109 -4.97 -16.62 10.90
N THR A 110 -5.64 -15.55 11.32
CA THR A 110 -6.34 -15.52 12.60
C THR A 110 -7.48 -16.54 12.66
N ASN A 111 -8.24 -16.71 11.58
CA ASN A 111 -9.29 -17.73 11.49
C ASN A 111 -8.71 -19.15 11.59
N PHE A 112 -7.61 -19.44 10.89
CA PHE A 112 -6.94 -20.73 10.97
C PHE A 112 -6.47 -21.04 12.40
N MET A 113 -5.84 -20.06 13.06
CA MET A 113 -5.38 -20.21 14.45
C MET A 113 -6.54 -20.39 15.44
N ARG A 114 -7.67 -19.70 15.21
CA ARG A 114 -8.89 -19.86 16.00
C ARG A 114 -9.49 -21.27 15.87
N LEU A 115 -9.55 -21.82 14.66
CA LEU A 115 -10.03 -23.19 14.43
C LEU A 115 -9.17 -24.21 15.18
N LYS A 116 -7.84 -24.07 15.13
CA LYS A 116 -6.91 -24.93 15.88
C LYS A 116 -7.13 -24.86 17.39
N SER A 117 -7.41 -23.68 17.94
CA SER A 117 -7.69 -23.51 19.38
C SER A 117 -9.04 -24.06 19.84
N SER A 118 -9.96 -24.41 18.93
CA SER A 118 -11.27 -24.96 19.25
C SER A 118 -11.33 -26.49 19.21
N HIS A 119 -10.25 -27.16 18.80
CA HIS A 119 -10.15 -28.63 18.68
C HIS A 119 -9.09 -29.22 19.62
N GLY A 120 -8.60 -28.45 20.60
CA GLY A 120 -7.73 -28.90 21.69
C GLY A 120 -8.27 -28.38 23.00
#